data_AF-A0A6C0EWF2-F1
#
_entry.id   AF-A0A6C0EWF2-F1
#
_cell.length_a   1.000
_cell.length_b   1.000
_cell.length_c   1.000
_cell.angle_alpha   90.00
_cell.angle_beta   90.00
_cell.angle_gamma   90.00
#
_symmetry.space_group_name_H-M   'P 1'
#
loop_
_entity.id
_entity.type
_entity.pdbx_description
1 polymer ?
#
loop_
_entity_poly.entity_id
_entity_poly.type
_entity_poly.pdbx_seq_one_letter_code
_entity_poly.pdbx_strand_id
1 'polypeptide(L)'
;MNPVQQISNKLNTYSEQFPSVLEDYKKSFVIHNKNPEYNEYSQIYASNKGALHSLNTKVFVATNDIQKNIDTLNVQISDLDHKIMEQKSINTDLKKKWNSVKGTGNSASEMTDEAKELYNIQYISNVTIVIGSIGLLFLLFSTFRRPINNTAAGYT
;
A
#
# COMPACT_ATOMS: atom_id res chain seq x y z
N MET A 1 -18.54 22.67 10.74
CA MET A 1 -17.92 23.79 10.00
C MET A 1 -16.42 23.53 9.93
N ASN A 2 -15.79 23.63 8.75
CA ASN A 2 -14.38 23.29 8.55
C ASN A 2 -13.45 24.24 9.38
N PRO A 3 -12.42 23.73 10.09
CA PRO A 3 -11.47 24.57 10.85
C PRO A 3 -10.86 25.73 10.04
N VAL A 4 -10.52 25.48 8.77
CA VAL A 4 -10.00 26.51 7.84
C VAL A 4 -11.02 27.63 7.65
N GLN A 5 -12.29 27.27 7.52
CA GLN A 5 -13.38 28.21 7.28
C GLN A 5 -13.72 29.03 8.54
N GLN A 6 -13.57 28.43 9.73
CA GLN A 6 -13.70 29.16 10.99
C GLN A 6 -12.59 30.21 11.16
N ILE A 7 -11.35 29.85 10.87
CA ILE A 7 -10.20 30.76 10.93
C ILE A 7 -10.34 31.88 9.89
N SER A 8 -10.71 31.52 8.66
CA SER A 8 -10.94 32.49 7.59
C SER A 8 -12.03 33.50 7.96
N ASN A 9 -13.13 33.05 8.55
CA ASN A 9 -14.20 33.95 8.98
C ASN A 9 -13.72 34.90 10.09
N LYS A 10 -12.95 34.42 11.07
CA LYS A 10 -12.36 35.27 12.11
C LYS A 10 -11.44 36.34 11.50
N LEU A 11 -10.56 35.95 10.59
CA LEU A 11 -9.64 36.88 9.91
C LEU A 11 -10.39 37.93 9.09
N ASN A 12 -11.45 37.53 8.37
CA ASN A 12 -12.29 38.47 7.64
C ASN A 12 -12.95 39.48 8.58
N THR A 13 -13.53 39.02 9.68
CA THR A 13 -14.10 39.92 10.70
C THR A 13 -13.05 40.87 11.27
N TYR A 14 -11.82 40.42 11.52
CA TYR A 14 -10.75 41.30 12.00
C TYR A 14 -10.33 42.32 10.95
N SER A 15 -10.26 41.91 9.68
CA SER A 15 -9.97 42.78 8.55
C SER A 15 -11.04 43.85 8.35
N GLU A 16 -12.31 43.51 8.51
CA GLU A 16 -13.44 44.45 8.41
C GLU A 16 -13.45 45.46 9.57
N GLN A 17 -13.07 45.02 10.78
CA GLN A 17 -13.02 45.89 11.97
C GLN A 17 -11.81 46.82 11.99
N PHE A 18 -10.69 46.41 11.38
CA PHE A 18 -9.42 47.11 11.50
C PHE A 18 -9.45 48.59 11.06
N PRO A 19 -10.05 48.97 9.91
CA PRO A 19 -10.08 50.37 9.48
C PRO A 19 -10.76 51.30 10.49
N SER A 20 -11.94 50.89 11.00
CA SER A 20 -12.70 51.66 11.98
C SER A 20 -11.94 51.81 13.29
N VAL A 21 -11.39 50.71 13.83
CA VAL A 21 -10.63 50.73 15.09
C VAL A 21 -9.36 51.58 14.96
N LEU A 22 -8.69 51.54 13.80
CA LEU A 22 -7.51 52.36 13.53
C LEU A 22 -7.86 53.85 13.42
N GLU A 23 -8.97 54.19 12.78
CA GLU A 23 -9.46 55.56 12.66
C GLU A 23 -9.81 56.16 14.03
N ASP A 24 -10.57 55.41 14.84
CA ASP A 24 -10.94 55.82 16.20
C ASP A 24 -9.73 56.01 17.11
N TYR A 25 -8.73 55.13 16.99
CA TYR A 25 -7.45 55.28 17.66
C TYR A 25 -6.72 56.56 17.21
N LYS A 26 -6.57 56.80 15.91
CA LYS A 26 -5.90 58.00 15.37
C LYS A 26 -6.58 59.28 15.83
N LYS A 27 -7.91 59.34 15.74
CA LYS A 27 -8.69 60.52 16.12
C LYS A 27 -8.57 60.80 17.62
N SER A 28 -8.76 59.79 18.46
CA SER A 28 -8.64 59.93 19.91
C SER A 28 -7.23 60.30 20.36
N PHE A 29 -6.19 59.76 19.70
CA PHE A 29 -4.80 60.14 19.94
C PHE A 29 -4.57 61.64 19.70
N VAL A 30 -5.02 62.17 18.57
CA VAL A 30 -4.85 63.60 18.25
C VAL A 30 -5.61 64.47 19.25
N ILE A 31 -6.86 64.13 19.58
CA ILE A 31 -7.69 64.91 20.51
C ILE A 31 -7.06 64.93 21.92
N HIS A 32 -6.64 63.77 22.41
CA HIS A 32 -6.00 63.65 23.73
C HIS A 32 -4.71 64.46 23.83
N ASN A 33 -3.85 64.41 22.81
CA ASN A 33 -2.59 65.17 22.83
C ASN A 33 -2.79 66.68 22.64
N LYS A 34 -3.85 67.11 21.95
CA LYS A 34 -4.16 68.54 21.77
C LYS A 34 -4.82 69.18 23.00
N ASN A 35 -5.51 68.38 23.82
CA ASN A 35 -6.30 68.86 24.95
C ASN A 35 -6.02 67.99 26.20
N PRO A 36 -4.77 67.94 26.69
CA PRO A 36 -4.35 67.02 27.75
C PRO A 36 -5.04 67.28 29.11
N GLU A 37 -5.54 68.48 29.33
CA GLU A 37 -6.23 68.90 30.55
C GLU A 37 -7.62 68.25 30.74
N TYR A 38 -8.21 67.68 29.68
CA TYR A 38 -9.51 67.03 29.75
C TYR A 38 -9.38 65.52 29.92
N ASN A 39 -9.73 65.05 31.12
CA ASN A 39 -9.70 63.62 31.48
C ASN A 39 -10.56 62.74 30.57
N GLU A 40 -11.68 63.24 30.06
CA GLU A 40 -12.56 62.52 29.13
C GLU A 40 -11.81 62.06 27.87
N TYR A 41 -10.95 62.91 27.30
CA TYR A 41 -10.16 62.55 26.12
C TYR A 41 -9.10 61.50 26.42
N SER A 42 -8.55 61.50 27.63
CA SER A 42 -7.64 60.44 28.09
C SER A 42 -8.35 59.08 28.17
N GLN A 43 -9.57 59.06 28.70
CA GLN A 43 -10.39 57.84 28.80
C GLN A 43 -10.78 57.31 27.41
N ILE A 44 -11.22 58.18 26.49
CA ILE A 44 -11.55 57.80 25.12
C ILE A 44 -10.32 57.23 24.41
N TYR A 45 -9.16 57.90 24.54
CA TYR A 45 -7.90 57.40 23.97
C TYR A 45 -7.51 56.04 24.54
N ALA A 46 -7.57 55.85 25.85
CA ALA A 46 -7.26 54.58 26.50
C ALA A 46 -8.18 53.45 26.02
N SER A 47 -9.48 53.73 25.87
CA SER A 47 -10.46 52.78 25.32
C SER A 47 -10.12 52.37 23.89
N ASN A 48 -9.90 53.34 22.99
CA ASN A 48 -9.61 53.07 21.58
C ASN A 48 -8.24 52.39 21.38
N LYS A 49 -7.25 52.73 22.20
CA LYS A 49 -5.97 52.01 22.27
C LYS A 49 -6.17 50.56 22.70
N GLY A 50 -7.03 50.32 23.70
CA GLY A 50 -7.41 48.99 24.16
C GLY A 50 -8.08 48.17 23.05
N ALA A 51 -8.99 48.78 22.29
CA ALA A 51 -9.64 48.13 21.14
C ALA A 51 -8.63 47.71 20.07
N LEU A 52 -7.69 48.58 19.69
CA LEU A 52 -6.64 48.28 18.72
C LEU A 52 -5.72 47.16 19.23
N HIS A 53 -5.32 47.20 20.50
CA HIS A 53 -4.49 46.16 21.11
C HIS A 53 -5.21 44.80 21.18
N SER A 54 -6.51 44.81 21.50
CA SER A 54 -7.36 43.61 21.50
C SER A 54 -7.42 42.99 20.11
N LEU A 55 -7.63 43.80 19.07
CA LEU A 55 -7.66 43.33 17.70
C LEU A 55 -6.31 42.72 17.28
N ASN A 56 -5.19 43.36 17.62
CA ASN A 56 -3.86 42.82 17.37
C ASN A 56 -3.63 41.47 18.07
N THR A 57 -4.07 41.35 19.32
CA THR A 57 -3.98 40.10 20.09
C THR A 57 -4.80 38.98 19.44
N LYS A 58 -6.01 39.28 18.97
CA LYS A 58 -6.86 38.32 18.26
C LYS A 58 -6.21 37.82 16.97
N VAL A 59 -5.58 38.70 16.20
CA VAL A 59 -4.81 38.33 14.99
C VAL A 59 -3.64 37.42 15.37
N PHE A 60 -2.88 37.77 16.40
CA PHE A 60 -1.75 36.96 16.86
C PHE A 60 -2.15 35.55 17.28
N VAL A 61 -3.25 35.41 18.03
CA VAL A 61 -3.79 34.10 18.41
C VAL A 61 -4.21 33.30 17.18
N ALA A 62 -4.90 33.93 16.21
CA ALA A 62 -5.28 33.27 14.96
C ALA A 62 -4.06 32.78 14.16
N THR A 63 -2.98 33.56 14.11
CA THR A 63 -1.71 33.15 13.49
C THR A 63 -1.10 31.93 14.19
N ASN A 64 -1.08 31.91 15.52
CA ASN A 64 -0.58 30.77 16.28
C ASN A 64 -1.42 29.51 16.06
N ASP A 65 -2.75 29.66 16.01
CA ASP A 65 -3.67 28.55 15.71
C ASP A 65 -3.41 27.98 14.29
N ILE A 66 -3.17 28.85 13.30
CA ILE A 66 -2.78 28.43 11.94
C ILE A 66 -1.47 27.65 11.98
N GLN A 67 -0.44 28.17 12.65
CA GLN A 67 0.86 27.51 12.74
C GLN A 67 0.74 26.11 13.37
N LYS A 68 0.01 26.02 14.49
CA LYS A 68 -0.23 24.74 15.17
C LYS A 68 -0.95 23.72 14.27
N ASN A 69 -1.91 24.19 13.46
CA ASN A 69 -2.61 23.33 12.52
C ASN A 69 -1.69 22.84 11.38
N ILE A 70 -0.81 23.72 10.87
CA ILE A 70 0.21 23.34 9.88
C ILE A 70 1.15 22.28 10.46
N ASP A 71 1.65 22.49 11.68
CA ASP A 71 2.55 21.53 12.33
C ASP A 71 1.88 20.17 12.52
N THR A 72 0.60 20.17 12.92
CA THR A 72 -0.20 18.94 13.05
C THR A 72 -0.35 18.22 11.71
N LEU A 73 -0.65 18.96 10.63
CA LEU A 73 -0.78 18.40 9.29
C LEU A 73 0.55 17.81 8.81
N ASN A 74 1.68 18.48 9.06
CA ASN A 74 3.00 17.99 8.68
C ASN A 74 3.33 16.65 9.35
N VAL A 75 2.99 16.50 10.65
CA VAL A 75 3.15 15.23 11.36
C VAL A 75 2.28 14.13 10.74
N GLN A 76 1.02 14.43 10.43
CA GLN A 76 0.10 13.48 9.80
C GLN A 76 0.56 13.05 8.40
N ILE A 77 1.05 14.00 7.60
CA ILE A 77 1.61 13.71 6.27
C ILE A 77 2.83 12.81 6.40
N SER A 78 3.74 13.09 7.34
CA SER A 78 4.92 12.25 7.56
C SER A 78 4.56 10.83 8.00
N ASP A 79 3.56 10.65 8.85
CA ASP A 79 3.06 9.33 9.26
C ASP A 79 2.42 8.57 8.08
N LEU A 80 1.64 9.27 7.24
CA LEU A 80 1.06 8.69 6.03
C LEU A 80 2.15 8.26 5.04
N ASP A 81 3.18 9.07 4.83
CA ASP A 81 4.30 8.73 3.96
C ASP A 81 5.02 7.46 4.46
N HIS A 82 5.24 7.35 5.78
CA HIS A 82 5.82 6.14 6.38
C HIS A 82 4.95 4.91 6.10
N LYS A 83 3.65 5.00 6.33
CA LYS A 83 2.68 3.90 6.04
C LYS A 83 2.64 3.53 4.57
N ILE A 84 2.71 4.52 3.66
CA ILE A 84 2.77 4.28 2.22
C ILE A 84 4.04 3.51 1.84
N MET A 85 5.19 3.88 2.40
CA MET A 85 6.44 3.16 2.16
C MET A 85 6.38 1.72 2.68
N GLU A 86 5.87 1.52 3.88
CA GLU A 86 5.68 0.19 4.48
C GLU A 86 4.76 -0.68 3.59
N GLN A 87 3.61 -0.15 3.18
CA GLN A 87 2.67 -0.88 2.33
C GLN A 87 3.26 -1.21 0.95
N LYS A 88 4.08 -0.31 0.38
CA LYS A 88 4.83 -0.59 -0.86
C LYS A 88 5.84 -1.72 -0.67
N SER A 89 6.53 -1.77 0.46
CA SER A 89 7.45 -2.86 0.77
C SER A 89 6.70 -4.19 0.87
N ILE A 90 5.61 -4.22 1.65
CA ILE A 90 4.77 -5.42 1.80
C ILE A 90 4.23 -5.90 0.45
N ASN A 91 3.74 -4.98 -0.40
CA ASN A 91 3.25 -5.32 -1.72
C ASN A 91 4.36 -5.90 -2.62
N THR A 92 5.57 -5.34 -2.54
CA THR A 92 6.75 -5.86 -3.26
C THR A 92 7.09 -7.29 -2.82
N ASP A 93 7.06 -7.56 -1.52
CA ASP A 93 7.31 -8.90 -0.97
C ASP A 93 6.22 -9.91 -1.36
N LEU A 94 4.96 -9.51 -1.27
CA LEU A 94 3.83 -10.34 -1.69
C LEU A 94 3.90 -10.66 -3.19
N LYS A 95 4.26 -9.67 -4.03
CA LYS A 95 4.45 -9.89 -5.47
C LYS A 95 5.60 -10.86 -5.75
N LYS A 96 6.70 -10.75 -5.00
CA LYS A 96 7.82 -11.70 -5.08
C LYS A 96 7.38 -13.12 -4.70
N LYS A 97 6.69 -13.28 -3.56
CA LYS A 97 6.15 -14.57 -3.10
C LYS A 97 5.18 -15.17 -4.11
N TRP A 98 4.26 -14.36 -4.65
CA TRP A 98 3.31 -14.77 -5.68
C TRP A 98 4.02 -15.29 -6.94
N ASN A 99 5.02 -14.56 -7.43
CA ASN A 99 5.78 -14.98 -8.60
C ASN A 99 6.55 -16.29 -8.35
N SER A 100 7.13 -16.46 -7.16
CA SER A 100 7.79 -17.72 -6.78
C SER A 100 6.79 -18.88 -6.76
N VAL A 101 5.64 -18.72 -6.11
CA VAL A 101 4.60 -19.76 -6.07
C VAL A 101 4.06 -20.08 -7.45
N LYS A 102 3.78 -19.07 -8.28
CA LYS A 102 3.32 -19.26 -9.67
C LYS A 102 4.33 -20.00 -10.53
N GLY A 103 5.62 -19.66 -10.41
CA GLY A 103 6.70 -20.34 -11.13
C GLY A 103 6.86 -21.79 -10.67
N THR A 104 6.87 -22.04 -9.35
CA THR A 104 7.00 -23.40 -8.80
C THR A 104 5.80 -24.28 -9.10
N GLY A 105 4.58 -23.73 -9.09
CA GLY A 105 3.35 -24.49 -9.37
C GLY A 105 3.28 -25.01 -10.81
N ASN A 106 3.62 -24.18 -11.79
CA ASN A 106 3.68 -24.60 -13.19
C ASN A 106 4.77 -25.65 -13.42
N SER A 107 6.00 -25.40 -12.95
CA SER A 107 7.11 -26.34 -13.13
C SER A 107 6.91 -27.67 -12.38
N ALA A 108 6.29 -27.66 -11.20
CA ALA A 108 6.00 -28.90 -10.47
C ALA A 108 4.92 -29.75 -11.17
N SER A 109 3.94 -29.13 -11.83
CA SER A 109 2.95 -29.85 -12.65
C SER A 109 3.61 -30.49 -13.85
N GLU A 110 4.45 -29.75 -14.59
CA GLU A 110 5.20 -30.25 -15.74
C GLU A 110 6.13 -31.42 -15.35
N MET A 111 6.88 -31.29 -14.26
CA MET A 111 7.73 -32.39 -13.76
C MET A 111 6.92 -33.62 -13.35
N THR A 112 5.71 -33.45 -12.82
CA THR A 112 4.84 -34.57 -12.43
C THR A 112 4.30 -35.30 -13.66
N ASP A 113 3.98 -34.57 -14.72
CA ASP A 113 3.48 -35.15 -15.97
C ASP A 113 4.61 -35.83 -16.76
N GLU A 114 5.80 -35.22 -16.83
CA GLU A 114 7.01 -35.84 -17.40
C GLU A 114 7.39 -37.12 -16.65
N ALA A 115 7.30 -37.13 -15.31
CA ALA A 115 7.61 -38.33 -14.51
C ALA A 115 6.62 -39.49 -14.77
N LYS A 116 5.32 -39.18 -14.96
CA LYS A 116 4.31 -40.20 -15.33
C LYS A 116 4.54 -40.73 -16.73
N GLU A 117 4.89 -39.86 -17.68
CA GLU A 117 5.21 -40.26 -19.05
C GLU A 117 6.41 -41.19 -19.09
N LEU A 118 7.50 -40.82 -18.38
CA LEU A 118 8.70 -41.65 -18.26
C LEU A 118 8.41 -43.02 -17.64
N TYR A 119 7.57 -43.07 -16.60
CA TYR A 119 7.14 -44.32 -15.97
C TYR A 119 6.36 -45.22 -16.95
N ASN A 120 5.43 -44.65 -17.71
CA ASN A 120 4.64 -45.39 -18.70
C ASN A 120 5.51 -45.94 -19.83
N ILE A 121 6.48 -45.15 -20.33
CA ILE A 121 7.43 -45.59 -21.34
C ILE A 121 8.28 -46.77 -20.81
N GLN A 122 8.79 -46.66 -19.58
CA GLN A 122 9.57 -47.74 -18.97
C GLN A 122 8.74 -49.01 -18.77
N TYR A 123 7.49 -48.87 -18.34
CA TYR A 123 6.58 -50.00 -18.17
C TYR A 123 6.31 -50.72 -19.49
N ILE A 124 5.95 -49.98 -20.56
CA ILE A 124 5.71 -50.55 -21.89
C ILE A 124 6.97 -51.23 -22.43
N SER A 125 8.15 -50.61 -22.27
CA SER A 125 9.42 -51.18 -22.69
C SER A 125 9.69 -52.51 -21.98
N ASN A 126 9.53 -52.55 -20.66
CA ASN A 126 9.73 -53.77 -19.87
C ASN A 126 8.76 -54.89 -20.27
N VAL A 127 7.47 -54.57 -20.45
CA VAL A 127 6.46 -55.54 -20.89
C VAL A 127 6.79 -56.07 -22.29
N THR A 128 7.23 -55.20 -23.20
CA THR A 128 7.62 -55.57 -24.56
C THR A 128 8.81 -56.52 -24.56
N ILE A 129 9.82 -56.26 -23.72
CA ILE A 129 10.99 -57.13 -23.57
C ILE A 129 10.59 -58.50 -23.03
N VAL A 130 9.70 -58.57 -22.03
CA VAL A 130 9.22 -59.83 -21.46
C VAL A 130 8.44 -60.64 -22.50
N ILE A 131 7.47 -60.01 -23.19
CA ILE A 131 6.67 -60.68 -24.22
C ILE A 131 7.56 -61.13 -25.39
N GLY A 132 8.49 -60.28 -25.84
CA GLY A 132 9.44 -60.62 -26.89
C GLY A 132 10.33 -61.81 -26.52
N SER A 133 10.80 -61.86 -25.28
CA SER A 133 11.61 -62.97 -24.76
C SER A 133 10.82 -64.28 -24.71
N ILE A 134 9.56 -64.23 -24.23
CA ILE A 134 8.67 -65.39 -24.21
C ILE A 134 8.35 -65.87 -25.64
N GLY A 135 8.08 -64.94 -26.56
CA GLY A 135 7.80 -65.24 -27.97
C GLY A 135 8.98 -65.92 -28.66
N LEU A 136 10.22 -65.46 -28.42
CA LEU A 136 11.43 -66.09 -28.94
C LEU A 136 11.61 -67.51 -28.39
N LEU A 137 11.39 -67.71 -27.09
CA LEU A 137 11.44 -69.05 -26.49
C LEU A 137 10.38 -69.98 -27.09
N PHE A 138 9.16 -69.48 -27.33
CA PHE A 138 8.10 -70.24 -27.98
C PHE A 138 8.44 -70.62 -29.42
N LEU A 139 8.98 -69.69 -30.21
CA LEU A 139 9.41 -69.96 -31.59
C LEU A 139 10.51 -71.01 -31.63
N LEU A 140 11.53 -70.89 -30.79
CA LEU A 140 12.59 -71.90 -30.66
C LEU A 140 11.99 -73.26 -30.29
N PHE A 141 11.10 -73.32 -29.31
CA PHE A 141 10.46 -74.56 -28.90
C PHE A 141 9.61 -75.19 -30.02
N SER A 142 8.89 -74.37 -30.79
CA SER A 142 8.08 -74.79 -31.92
C SER A 142 8.93 -75.37 -33.05
N THR A 143 10.01 -74.67 -33.43
CA THR A 143 10.90 -75.11 -34.52
C THR A 143 11.71 -76.36 -34.16
N PHE A 144 12.09 -76.54 -32.89
CA PHE A 144 12.93 -77.67 -32.45
C PHE A 144 12.13 -78.89 -31.93
N ARG A 145 10.79 -78.86 -31.92
CA ARG A 145 9.97 -80.04 -31.64
C ARG A 145 9.97 -81.01 -32.84
N ARG A 146 10.84 -82.03 -32.81
CA ARG A 146 10.76 -83.19 -33.71
C ARG A 146 9.57 -84.09 -33.33
N PRO A 147 8.82 -84.68 -34.28
CA PRO A 147 7.85 -85.73 -33.96
C PRO A 147 8.59 -86.99 -33.48
N ILE A 148 8.22 -87.49 -32.29
CA ILE A 148 8.68 -88.79 -31.79
C ILE A 148 7.83 -89.86 -32.49
N ASN A 149 8.34 -90.47 -33.55
CA ASN A 149 7.75 -91.66 -34.13
C ASN A 149 8.05 -92.86 -33.22
N ASN A 150 7.05 -93.37 -32.53
CA ASN A 150 7.14 -94.63 -31.79
C ASN A 150 7.10 -95.81 -32.78
N THR A 151 8.25 -96.23 -33.29
CA THR A 151 8.38 -97.60 -33.84
C THR A 151 8.67 -98.55 -32.69
N ALA A 152 7.63 -99.16 -32.13
CA ALA A 152 7.76 -100.37 -31.34
C ALA A 152 7.89 -101.57 -32.29
N ALA A 153 9.04 -102.22 -32.22
CA ALA A 153 9.40 -103.44 -32.93
C ALA A 153 8.59 -104.66 -32.44
N GLY A 154 8.41 -105.66 -33.30
CA GLY A 154 7.83 -106.95 -32.90
C GLY A 154 7.77 -108.00 -34.02
N TYR A 155 8.79 -108.85 -34.02
CA TYR A 155 8.94 -110.13 -34.73
C TYR A 155 7.67 -111.00 -34.80
N THR A 156 7.31 -111.47 -35.99
CA THR A 156 7.34 -112.89 -36.48
C THR A 156 6.90 -112.91 -37.93
#